data_AF-A0A8T5BGH6-F1
#
_entry.id   AF-A0A8T5BGH6-F1
#
_cell.length_a   1.000
_cell.length_b   1.000
_cell.length_c   1.000
_cell.angle_alpha   90.00
_cell.angle_beta   90.00
_cell.angle_gamma   90.00
#
_symmetry.space_group_name_H-M   'P 1'
#
loop_
_entity.id
_entity.type
_entity.pdbx_description
1 polymer ?
#
loop_
_entity_poly.entity_id
_entity_poly.type
_entity_poly.pdbx_seq_one_letter_code
_entity_poly.pdbx_strand_id
1 'polypeptide(L)' 'MVEKACRRCRYITDENVCPNCKSTDLSEDFSGLVIIFDPKNSIIAKSMKIEAKGRYAIKVR' A
#
# COMPACT_ATOMS: atom_id res chain seq x y z
N MET A 1 -9.20 -6.85 -13.46
CA MET A 1 -9.28 -5.93 -12.31
C MET A 1 -8.04 -5.06 -12.31
N VAL A 2 -8.20 -3.74 -12.17
CA VAL A 2 -7.08 -2.79 -12.19
C VAL A 2 -6.65 -2.57 -10.74
N GLU A 3 -5.38 -2.84 -10.44
CA GLU A 3 -4.83 -2.57 -9.11
C GLU A 3 -4.64 -1.07 -8.93
N LYS A 4 -4.98 -0.57 -7.74
CA LYS A 4 -4.86 0.84 -7.39
C LYS A 4 -4.08 0.96 -6.09
N ALA A 5 -3.20 1.95 -6.01
CA ALA A 5 -2.48 2.28 -4.79
C ALA A 5 -3.14 3.47 -4.09
N CYS A 6 -3.35 3.36 -2.78
CA CYS A 6 -3.84 4.48 -1.99
C CYS A 6 -2.77 5.58 -1.90
N ARG A 7 -3.12 6.82 -2.22
CA ARG A 7 -2.18 7.96 -2.13
C ARG A 7 -1.77 8.28 -0.69
N ARG A 8 -2.62 7.93 0.29
CA ARG A 8 -2.37 8.20 1.71
C ARG A 8 -1.44 7.18 2.37
N CYS A 9 -1.75 5.88 2.24
CA CYS A 9 -1.04 4.82 2.94
C CYS A 9 -0.25 3.87 2.01
N ARG A 10 -0.30 4.12 0.69
CA ARG A 10 0.37 3.35 -0.36
C ARG A 10 -0.09 1.90 -0.49
N TYR A 11 -1.14 1.50 0.22
CA TYR A 11 -1.69 0.15 0.12
C TYR A 11 -2.26 -0.10 -1.27
N ILE A 12 -1.92 -1.22 -1.87
CA ILE A 12 -2.41 -1.65 -3.18
C ILE A 12 -3.64 -2.53 -2.98
N THR A 13 -4.75 -2.14 -3.60
CA THR A 13 -6.02 -2.85 -3.56
C THR A 13 -6.69 -2.79 -4.93
N ASP A 14 -7.53 -3.76 -5.20
CA ASP A 14 -8.47 -3.83 -6.32
C ASP A 14 -9.87 -3.31 -5.95
N GLU A 15 -10.08 -2.92 -4.69
CA GLU A 15 -11.33 -2.32 -4.21
C GLU A 15 -11.43 -0.82 -4.51
N ASN A 16 -12.64 -0.28 -4.39
CA ASN A 16 -12.90 1.17 -4.53
C ASN A 16 -12.52 1.97 -3.28
N VAL A 17 -12.29 1.31 -2.15
CA VAL A 17 -11.95 1.92 -0.87
C VAL A 17 -10.73 1.21 -0.32
N CYS A 18 -9.74 1.96 0.17
CA CYS A 18 -8.57 1.36 0.79
C CYS A 18 -8.96 0.57 2.06
N PRO A 19 -8.67 -0.74 2.15
CA PRO A 19 -9.02 -1.54 3.32
C PRO A 19 -8.20 -1.16 4.57
N ASN A 20 -7.02 -0.54 4.37
CA ASN A 20 -6.13 -0.17 5.46
C ASN A 20 -6.52 1.17 6.13
N CYS A 21 -6.77 2.22 5.34
CA CYS A 21 -7.06 3.57 5.87
C CYS A 21 -8.46 4.10 5.53
N LYS A 22 -9.30 3.31 4.86
CA LYS A 22 -10.66 3.67 4.43
C LYS A 22 -10.75 4.88 3.51
N SER A 23 -9.64 5.28 2.90
CA SER A 23 -9.61 6.37 1.92
C SER A 23 -10.11 5.91 0.55
N THR A 24 -10.84 6.77 -0.13
CA THR A 24 -11.24 6.62 -1.54
C THR A 24 -10.23 7.23 -2.51
N ASP A 25 -9.15 7.84 -1.99
CA ASP A 25 -8.09 8.47 -2.79
C ASP A 25 -7.09 7.41 -3.25
N LEU A 26 -7.47 6.74 -4.33
CA LEU A 26 -6.73 5.65 -4.97
C LEU A 26 -6.24 6.09 -6.35
N SER A 27 -5.02 5.69 -6.71
CA SER A 27 -4.42 5.98 -8.02
C SER A 27 -4.00 4.70 -8.72
N GLU A 28 -4.24 4.65 -10.03
CA GLU A 28 -3.79 3.58 -10.92
C GLU A 28 -2.33 3.79 -11.35
N ASP A 29 -1.83 5.02 -11.31
CA ASP A 29 -0.43 5.34 -11.63
C ASP A 29 0.43 5.26 -10.36
N PHE A 30 1.01 4.09 -10.13
CA PHE A 30 1.98 3.86 -9.08
C PHE A 30 3.15 3.02 -9.61
N SER A 31 4.28 3.06 -8.89
CA SER A 31 5.49 2.34 -9.27
C SER A 31 6.20 1.76 -8.07
N GLY A 32 6.81 0.59 -8.28
CA GLY A 32 7.46 -0.21 -7.24
C GLY A 32 6.45 -0.96 -6.38
N LEU A 33 6.70 -2.26 -6.17
CA LEU A 33 5.86 -3.15 -5.38
C LEU A 33 6.66 -3.66 -4.19
N VAL A 34 6.08 -3.54 -3.00
CA VAL A 34 6.60 -4.08 -1.75
C VAL A 34 5.53 -4.97 -1.14
N ILE A 35 5.89 -6.21 -0.82
CA ILE A 35 5.00 -7.14 -0.14
C ILE A 35 5.51 -7.34 1.27
N ILE A 36 4.69 -6.98 2.25
CA ILE A 36 5.03 -7.09 3.66
C ILE A 36 4.28 -8.28 4.25
N PHE A 37 5.03 -9.34 4.56
CA PHE A 37 4.52 -10.52 5.23
C PHE A 37 4.45 -10.32 6.75
N ASP A 38 5.54 -9.81 7.34
CA ASP A 38 5.65 -9.55 8.78
C ASP A 38 6.11 -8.10 9.03
N PRO A 39 5.18 -7.19 9.38
CA PRO A 39 5.52 -5.79 9.64
C PRO A 39 6.38 -5.59 10.91
N LYS A 40 6.34 -6.51 11.88
CA LYS A 40 7.11 -6.37 13.13
C LYS A 40 8.58 -6.69 12.94
N ASN A 41 8.88 -7.70 12.12
CA ASN A 41 10.25 -8.15 11.87
C ASN A 41 10.88 -7.55 10.61
N SER A 42 10.09 -6.95 9.72
CA SER A 42 10.61 -6.35 8.48
C SER A 42 11.23 -4.97 8.71
N ILE A 43 12.51 -4.83 8.35
CA ILE A 43 13.21 -3.54 8.31
C ILE A 43 12.54 -2.60 7.30
N ILE A 44 12.12 -3.14 6.15
CA ILE A 44 11.44 -2.39 5.10
C ILE A 44 10.11 -1.82 5.62
N ALA A 45 9.35 -2.63 6.37
CA ALA A 45 8.10 -2.17 6.98
C ALA A 45 8.34 -1.01 7.95
N LYS A 46 9.37 -1.12 8.80
CA LYS A 46 9.74 -0.05 9.75
C LYS A 46 10.18 1.22 9.02
N SER A 47 11.01 1.11 7.99
CA SER A 47 11.45 2.25 7.18
C SER A 47 10.28 2.93 6.47
N MET A 48 9.28 2.16 6.02
CA MET A 48 8.08 2.69 5.37
C MET A 48 6.96 3.06 6.35
N LYS A 49 7.15 2.87 7.66
CA LYS A 49 6.13 3.05 8.71
C LYS A 49 4.85 2.28 8.44
N ILE A 50 4.99 1.05 7.96
CA ILE A 50 3.88 0.14 7.66
C ILE A 50 3.70 -0.82 8.85
N GLU A 51 2.49 -0.82 9.42
CA GLU A 51 2.13 -1.65 10.57
C GLU A 51 1.27 -2.86 10.19
N ALA A 52 0.74 -2.88 8.97
CA ALA A 52 -0.13 -3.93 8.46
C ALA A 52 0.55 -4.76 7.37
N LYS A 53 0.23 -6.05 7.33
CA LYS A 53 0.66 -6.93 6.23
C LYS A 53 -0.13 -6.61 4.97
N GLY A 54 0.51 -6.73 3.81
CA GLY A 54 -0.13 -6.49 2.53
C GLY A 54 0.81 -6.03 1.44
N ARG A 55 0.22 -5.58 0.34
CA ARG A 55 0.93 -5.08 -0.84
C ARG A 55 0.93 -3.55 -0.78
N TYR A 56 2.10 -2.96 -0.99
CA TYR A 56 2.30 -1.52 -0.92
C TYR A 56 3.08 -1.03 -2.14
N ALA A 57 2.74 0.17 -2.60
CA ALA A 57 3.48 0.87 -3.62
C ALA A 57 4.63 1.70 -3.02
N ILE A 58 5.74 1.83 -3.73
CA ILE A 58 6.84 2.71 -3.30
C ILE A 58 6.50 4.16 -3.63
N LYS A 59 6.03 4.40 -4.86
CA LYS A 59 5.67 5.72 -5.37
C LYS A 59 4.25 5.67 -5.91
N VAL A 60 3.42 6.62 -5.51
CA VAL A 60 2.04 6.79 -6.01
C VAL A 60 1.96 8.20 -6.60
N ARG A 61 1.41 8.33 -7.81
CA ARG A 61 1.20 9.61 -8.49
C ARG A 61 -0.26 10.07 -8.41
#